data_AF-A0A2H5ATK5-F1
#
_entry.id   AF-A0A2H5ATK5-F1
#
_cell.length_a   1.000
_cell.length_b   1.000
_cell.length_c   1.000
_cell.angle_alpha   90.00
_cell.angle_beta   90.00
_cell.angle_gamma   90.00
#
_symmetry.space_group_name_H-M   'P 1'
#
loop_
_entity.id
_entity.type
_entity.pdbx_description
1 polymer ?
#
loop_
_entity_poly.entity_id
_entity_poly.type
_entity_poly.pdbx_seq_one_letter_code
_entity_poly.pdbx_strand_id
1 'polypeptide(L)'
;MEDGACRHHLVWRAGPGWRMVSSAVLGGGLGERGWVLNAQVRPGYARMDPAQHLAELAAAEGLTGPGVGLMTAAQVDDATWAEDTDVTAVVTTGIGVPTWAAAAAPASASFAPSAPDAGPAAVALPGRRYVPGTINILAVVPAPVGDAGLVNLLATATEAKVQALLDAGYDCSGTPSDAVCIAVRTPAPGLTPDLFGGPRSTWGARLARAVHAAVLAGAELDRTRRASGPRPDHAVPGPACCLGDLLLGATEST
;
A
#
# COMPACT_ATOMS: atom_id res chain seq x y z
N MET A 1 -9.42 8.14 -15.93
CA MET A 1 -8.94 7.63 -17.24
C MET A 1 -7.54 8.16 -17.50
N GLU A 2 -6.56 7.29 -17.76
CA GLU A 2 -5.26 7.66 -18.37
C GLU A 2 -5.23 6.98 -19.73
N ASP A 3 -4.96 7.71 -20.80
CA ASP A 3 -4.81 7.15 -22.16
C ASP A 3 -5.92 6.19 -22.59
N GLY A 4 -7.17 6.42 -22.15
CA GLY A 4 -8.33 5.61 -22.52
C GLY A 4 -8.57 4.34 -21.70
N ALA A 5 -7.82 4.09 -20.60
CA ALA A 5 -8.04 2.94 -19.72
C ALA A 5 -8.64 3.33 -18.34
N CYS A 6 -9.47 2.42 -17.79
CA CYS A 6 -10.02 2.53 -16.43
C CYS A 6 -8.88 2.47 -15.41
N ARG A 7 -8.85 3.45 -14.50
CA ARG A 7 -7.82 3.51 -13.45
C ARG A 7 -8.35 2.82 -12.21
N HIS A 8 -7.89 1.61 -11.97
CA HIS A 8 -8.20 0.88 -10.75
C HIS A 8 -7.45 1.52 -9.58
N HIS A 9 -8.18 1.94 -8.57
CA HIS A 9 -7.61 2.50 -7.36
C HIS A 9 -8.51 2.20 -6.18
N LEU A 10 -7.90 1.98 -5.01
CA LEU A 10 -8.64 1.82 -3.76
C LEU A 10 -8.76 3.17 -3.10
N VAL A 11 -9.94 3.47 -2.59
CA VAL A 11 -10.21 4.67 -1.82
C VAL A 11 -10.75 4.28 -0.45
N TRP A 12 -10.16 4.84 0.59
CA TRP A 12 -10.74 4.84 1.93
C TRP A 12 -11.07 6.26 2.34
N ARG A 13 -12.35 6.53 2.60
CA ARG A 13 -12.88 7.83 3.03
C ARG A 13 -13.03 7.86 4.55
N ALA A 14 -11.89 7.91 5.24
CA ALA A 14 -11.83 7.80 6.70
C ALA A 14 -12.60 8.90 7.45
N GLY A 15 -12.64 10.11 6.88
CA GLY A 15 -13.20 11.30 7.55
C GLY A 15 -12.30 11.83 8.67
N PRO A 16 -12.78 12.82 9.46
CA PRO A 16 -12.01 13.38 10.56
C PRO A 16 -11.82 12.36 11.71
N GLY A 17 -10.84 12.63 12.59
CA GLY A 17 -10.58 11.80 13.77
C GLY A 17 -9.58 10.65 13.56
N TRP A 18 -8.79 10.72 12.48
CA TRP A 18 -7.72 9.80 12.15
C TRP A 18 -6.37 10.50 12.05
N ARG A 19 -5.34 9.85 12.58
CA ARG A 19 -3.93 10.18 12.38
C ARG A 19 -3.25 9.02 11.70
N MET A 20 -2.29 9.31 10.83
CA MET A 20 -1.58 8.30 10.07
C MET A 20 -0.08 8.53 10.11
N VAL A 21 0.68 7.44 10.06
CA VAL A 21 2.08 7.43 9.63
C VAL A 21 2.15 6.76 8.26
N SER A 22 2.86 7.36 7.32
CA SER A 22 2.94 6.82 5.96
C SER A 22 4.30 7.02 5.31
N SER A 23 4.75 6.04 4.52
CA SER A 23 5.89 6.17 3.62
C SER A 23 5.49 6.53 2.19
N ALA A 24 4.22 6.87 1.96
CA ALA A 24 3.68 7.15 0.64
C ALA A 24 4.18 8.48 0.06
N VAL A 25 4.15 8.58 -1.27
CA VAL A 25 4.65 9.73 -2.03
C VAL A 25 3.85 11.00 -1.75
N LEU A 26 2.52 10.88 -1.62
CA LEU A 26 1.66 11.98 -1.19
C LEU A 26 1.24 11.75 0.27
N GLY A 27 1.42 12.76 1.12
CA GLY A 27 0.95 12.74 2.50
C GLY A 27 1.77 11.87 3.45
N GLY A 28 3.00 11.49 3.08
CA GLY A 28 3.95 10.77 3.91
C GLY A 28 4.32 11.49 5.22
N GLY A 29 4.99 10.77 6.11
CA GLY A 29 5.26 11.21 7.48
C GLY A 29 4.04 11.03 8.40
N LEU A 30 4.04 11.75 9.51
CA LEU A 30 2.97 11.75 10.51
C LEU A 30 1.97 12.88 10.24
N GLY A 31 0.69 12.64 10.49
CA GLY A 31 -0.29 13.72 10.62
C GLY A 31 -1.74 13.28 10.55
N GLU A 32 -2.65 14.23 10.72
CA GLU A 32 -4.08 13.98 10.51
C GLU A 32 -4.38 13.81 9.02
N ARG A 33 -5.21 12.83 8.70
CA ARG A 33 -5.52 12.44 7.31
C ARG A 33 -6.98 11.99 7.25
N GLY A 34 -7.73 12.53 6.29
CA GLY A 34 -9.15 12.21 6.10
C GLY A 34 -9.41 11.12 5.06
N TRP A 35 -8.39 10.73 4.30
CA TRP A 35 -8.53 9.74 3.24
C TRP A 35 -7.21 9.05 2.87
N VAL A 36 -7.33 7.87 2.28
CA VAL A 36 -6.23 7.12 1.66
C VAL A 36 -6.64 6.71 0.26
N LEU A 37 -5.73 6.87 -0.71
CA LEU A 37 -5.90 6.46 -2.10
C LEU A 37 -4.69 5.62 -2.53
N ASN A 38 -4.91 4.42 -3.04
CA ASN A 38 -3.87 3.56 -3.61
C ASN A 38 -4.12 3.38 -5.11
N ALA A 39 -3.37 4.10 -5.94
CA ALA A 39 -3.58 4.15 -7.38
C ALA A 39 -2.75 3.12 -8.13
N GLN A 40 -3.39 2.33 -8.98
CA GLN A 40 -2.66 1.54 -9.98
C GLN A 40 -2.06 2.47 -11.03
N VAL A 41 -0.75 2.33 -11.26
CA VAL A 41 -0.04 3.00 -12.35
C VAL A 41 0.39 1.99 -13.39
N ARG A 42 0.48 2.45 -14.64
CA ARG A 42 0.89 1.59 -15.76
C ARG A 42 2.36 1.20 -15.65
N PRO A 43 2.75 0.06 -16.26
CA PRO A 43 4.15 -0.25 -16.51
C PRO A 43 4.90 0.93 -17.15
N GLY A 44 6.08 1.25 -16.63
CA GLY A 44 6.90 2.35 -17.19
C GLY A 44 6.40 3.75 -16.86
N TYR A 45 5.59 3.90 -15.80
CA TYR A 45 5.23 5.21 -15.24
C TYR A 45 6.46 6.13 -15.11
N ALA A 46 6.46 7.22 -15.88
CA ALA A 46 7.62 8.11 -16.04
C ALA A 46 7.34 9.56 -15.64
N ARG A 47 6.17 9.85 -15.08
CA ARG A 47 5.86 11.18 -14.53
C ARG A 47 6.82 11.49 -13.39
N MET A 48 7.43 12.68 -13.46
CA MET A 48 8.37 13.17 -12.45
C MET A 48 7.69 13.96 -11.33
N ASP A 49 6.36 14.04 -11.36
CA ASP A 49 5.50 14.74 -10.40
C ASP A 49 4.44 13.81 -9.76
N PRO A 50 4.82 12.62 -9.22
CA PRO A 50 3.86 11.62 -8.74
C PRO A 50 2.93 12.13 -7.62
N ALA A 51 3.39 13.01 -6.74
CA ALA A 51 2.53 13.59 -5.72
C ALA A 51 1.42 14.47 -6.32
N GLN A 52 1.74 15.25 -7.36
CA GLN A 52 0.75 16.06 -8.08
C GLN A 52 -0.27 15.16 -8.80
N HIS A 53 0.21 14.09 -9.44
CA HIS A 53 -0.67 13.12 -10.07
C HIS A 53 -1.66 12.47 -9.08
N LEU A 54 -1.20 12.10 -7.88
CA LEU A 54 -2.08 11.57 -6.84
C LEU A 54 -3.09 12.62 -6.35
N ALA A 55 -2.70 13.90 -6.28
CA ALA A 55 -3.61 14.97 -5.92
C ALA A 55 -4.70 15.19 -7.00
N GLU A 56 -4.35 15.09 -8.28
CA GLU A 56 -5.31 15.13 -9.40
C GLU A 56 -6.31 13.96 -9.32
N LEU A 57 -5.81 12.74 -9.06
CA LEU A 57 -6.65 11.56 -8.84
C LEU A 57 -7.58 11.73 -7.65
N ALA A 58 -7.04 12.21 -6.52
CA ALA A 58 -7.83 12.45 -5.32
C ALA A 58 -8.93 13.51 -5.55
N ALA A 59 -8.60 14.60 -6.26
CA ALA A 59 -9.57 15.62 -6.62
C ALA A 59 -10.68 15.09 -7.55
N ALA A 60 -10.33 14.23 -8.51
CA ALA A 60 -11.31 13.58 -9.38
C ALA A 60 -12.28 12.67 -8.60
N GLU A 61 -11.82 12.08 -7.50
CA GLU A 61 -12.61 11.30 -6.55
C GLU A 61 -13.34 12.16 -5.50
N GLY A 62 -13.28 13.49 -5.60
CA GLY A 62 -13.88 14.39 -4.62
C GLY A 62 -13.26 14.29 -3.22
N LEU A 63 -12.04 13.77 -3.10
CA LEU A 63 -11.30 13.71 -1.85
C LEU A 63 -10.72 15.09 -1.54
N THR A 64 -11.17 15.67 -0.43
CA THR A 64 -10.77 17.02 0.00
C THR A 64 -9.94 16.98 1.27
N GLY A 65 -9.04 17.95 1.45
CA GLY A 65 -8.22 18.09 2.65
C GLY A 65 -7.04 17.11 2.69
N PRO A 66 -6.33 17.02 3.83
CA PRO A 66 -5.14 16.17 3.97
C PRO A 66 -5.47 14.68 3.81
N GLY A 67 -4.64 13.96 3.05
CA GLY A 67 -4.76 12.51 2.90
C GLY A 67 -3.47 11.87 2.41
N VAL A 68 -3.52 10.56 2.18
CA VAL A 68 -2.36 9.73 1.80
C VAL A 68 -2.58 9.14 0.42
N GLY A 69 -1.63 9.36 -0.49
CA GLY A 69 -1.65 8.79 -1.84
C GLY A 69 -0.51 7.81 -2.05
N LEU A 70 -0.83 6.53 -2.23
CA LEU A 70 0.08 5.45 -2.61
C LEU A 70 -0.03 5.19 -4.11
N MET A 71 1.07 4.73 -4.73
CA MET A 71 1.09 4.22 -6.10
C MET A 71 1.52 2.78 -6.12
N THR A 72 0.90 1.97 -6.97
CA THR A 72 1.26 0.57 -7.12
C THR A 72 1.25 0.17 -8.59
N ALA A 73 2.19 -0.68 -8.99
CA ALA A 73 2.11 -1.36 -10.27
C ALA A 73 1.37 -2.70 -10.17
N ALA A 74 1.03 -3.14 -8.95
CA ALA A 74 0.25 -4.34 -8.72
C ALA A 74 -1.19 -4.14 -9.18
N GLN A 75 -1.87 -5.24 -9.50
CA GLN A 75 -3.29 -5.21 -9.83
C GLN A 75 -4.08 -4.90 -8.56
N VAL A 76 -4.74 -3.74 -8.56
CA VAL A 76 -5.46 -3.22 -7.41
C VAL A 76 -6.72 -4.03 -7.10
N ASP A 77 -7.37 -4.60 -8.11
CA ASP A 77 -8.55 -5.48 -7.95
C ASP A 77 -8.22 -6.79 -7.22
N ASP A 78 -6.94 -7.16 -7.16
CA ASP A 78 -6.45 -8.34 -6.42
C ASP A 78 -6.00 -7.95 -5.00
N ALA A 79 -6.48 -6.82 -4.46
CA ALA A 79 -6.22 -6.46 -3.09
C ALA A 79 -6.69 -7.56 -2.14
N THR A 80 -5.83 -7.88 -1.19
CA THR A 80 -6.08 -8.87 -0.14
C THR A 80 -6.22 -8.14 1.19
N TRP A 81 -6.94 -8.74 2.12
CA TRP A 81 -7.14 -8.15 3.43
C TRP A 81 -7.23 -9.24 4.49
N ALA A 82 -6.98 -8.85 5.74
CA ALA A 82 -7.19 -9.68 6.90
C ALA A 82 -7.49 -8.82 8.12
N GLU A 83 -8.11 -9.45 9.12
CA GLU A 83 -8.44 -8.81 10.39
C GLU A 83 -7.91 -9.61 11.56
N ASP A 84 -7.52 -8.89 12.61
CA ASP A 84 -7.25 -9.46 13.92
C ASP A 84 -7.72 -8.51 15.02
N THR A 85 -8.75 -8.93 15.75
CA THR A 85 -9.29 -8.19 16.91
C THR A 85 -9.44 -6.68 16.63
N ASP A 86 -10.27 -6.37 15.62
CA ASP A 86 -10.62 -5.04 15.12
C ASP A 86 -9.52 -4.28 14.37
N VAL A 87 -8.32 -4.84 14.21
CA VAL A 87 -7.30 -4.29 13.31
C VAL A 87 -7.47 -4.89 11.92
N THR A 88 -7.65 -4.03 10.92
CA THR A 88 -7.79 -4.44 9.50
C THR A 88 -6.51 -4.08 8.74
N ALA A 89 -6.00 -5.00 7.92
CA ALA A 89 -4.92 -4.74 6.98
C ALA A 89 -5.40 -5.00 5.55
N VAL A 90 -5.09 -4.10 4.63
CA VAL A 90 -5.40 -4.18 3.19
C VAL A 90 -4.10 -4.03 2.41
N VAL A 91 -3.86 -4.95 1.48
CA VAL A 91 -2.58 -5.10 0.80
C VAL A 91 -2.77 -5.29 -0.70
N THR A 92 -2.10 -4.47 -1.50
CA THR A 92 -1.92 -4.73 -2.93
C THR A 92 -0.52 -5.28 -3.16
N THR A 93 -0.42 -6.47 -3.77
CA THR A 93 0.84 -7.22 -3.84
C THR A 93 1.26 -7.49 -5.28
N GLY A 94 2.50 -7.11 -5.60
CA GLY A 94 3.20 -7.50 -6.83
C GLY A 94 4.69 -7.73 -6.54
N ILE A 95 5.14 -8.98 -6.55
CA ILE A 95 6.48 -9.41 -6.11
C ILE A 95 7.37 -9.71 -7.31
N GLY A 96 7.52 -8.74 -8.19
CA GLY A 96 8.21 -8.88 -9.48
C GLY A 96 9.70 -8.67 -9.42
N VAL A 97 10.11 -7.91 -8.43
CA VAL A 97 11.50 -7.58 -8.14
C VAL A 97 11.72 -7.82 -6.64
N PRO A 98 11.64 -9.07 -6.16
CA PRO A 98 11.93 -9.36 -4.75
C PRO A 98 13.38 -8.94 -4.46
N THR A 99 13.58 -8.17 -3.40
CA THR A 99 14.91 -7.70 -3.00
C THR A 99 15.07 -7.66 -1.49
N TRP A 100 16.29 -7.92 -1.04
CA TRP A 100 16.71 -7.55 0.30
C TRP A 100 17.01 -6.06 0.36
N ALA A 101 16.56 -5.38 1.43
CA ALA A 101 16.71 -3.93 1.58
C ALA A 101 18.18 -3.47 1.60
N ALA A 102 19.10 -4.34 2.07
CA ALA A 102 20.53 -4.09 2.12
C ALA A 102 21.31 -4.78 0.97
N ALA A 103 20.62 -5.31 -0.05
CA ALA A 103 21.29 -5.87 -1.21
C ALA A 103 22.11 -4.78 -1.94
N ALA A 104 23.26 -5.17 -2.48
CA ALA A 104 24.03 -4.28 -3.33
C ALA A 104 23.16 -3.85 -4.53
N ALA A 105 23.09 -2.55 -4.80
CA ALA A 105 22.42 -2.05 -6.00
C ALA A 105 23.06 -2.73 -7.22
N PRO A 106 22.29 -3.31 -8.15
CA PRO A 106 22.86 -3.84 -9.37
C PRO A 106 23.62 -2.70 -10.08
N ALA A 107 24.80 -2.99 -10.64
CA ALA A 107 25.72 -1.99 -11.20
C ALA A 107 25.11 -1.08 -12.30
N SER A 108 23.91 -1.38 -12.77
CA SER A 108 23.12 -0.62 -13.75
C SER A 108 21.90 0.11 -13.17
N ALA A 109 21.66 0.07 -11.85
CA ALA A 109 20.57 0.79 -11.19
C ALA A 109 21.09 2.08 -10.57
N SER A 110 21.53 3.03 -11.39
CA SER A 110 21.68 4.40 -10.91
C SER A 110 20.29 5.07 -10.90
N PHE A 111 19.90 5.57 -9.73
CA PHE A 111 18.81 6.55 -9.58
C PHE A 111 19.36 7.99 -9.70
N ALA A 112 20.39 8.19 -10.52
CA ALA A 112 20.77 9.55 -10.89
C ALA A 112 19.70 10.06 -11.86
N PRO A 113 19.20 11.30 -11.71
CA PRO A 113 18.44 11.93 -12.79
C PRO A 113 19.40 12.07 -13.97
N SER A 114 19.24 11.20 -14.96
CA SER A 114 19.95 11.30 -16.22
C SER A 114 19.73 12.69 -16.81
N ALA A 115 20.78 13.27 -17.39
CA ALA A 115 20.71 14.48 -18.19
C ALA A 115 19.51 14.46 -19.17
N PRO A 116 18.94 15.62 -19.54
CA PRO A 116 17.64 15.74 -20.20
C PRO A 116 17.50 15.09 -21.59
N ASP A 117 18.56 14.49 -22.14
CA ASP A 117 18.56 13.80 -23.44
C ASP A 117 18.82 12.28 -23.36
N ALA A 118 18.80 11.68 -22.15
CA ALA A 118 18.84 10.24 -21.99
C ALA A 118 17.61 9.78 -21.19
N GLY A 119 16.56 9.38 -21.91
CA GLY A 119 15.36 8.79 -21.33
C GLY A 119 15.69 7.60 -20.40
N PRO A 120 14.81 7.28 -19.43
CA PRO A 120 15.11 6.29 -18.41
C PRO A 120 15.38 4.94 -19.07
N ALA A 121 16.63 4.50 -19.00
CA ALA A 121 17.09 3.21 -19.47
C ALA A 121 16.59 2.10 -18.54
N ALA A 122 15.29 1.85 -18.56
CA ALA A 122 14.84 0.51 -18.86
C ALA A 122 14.74 0.48 -20.39
N VAL A 123 15.84 0.11 -21.07
CA VAL A 123 15.71 -0.33 -22.47
C VAL A 123 14.72 -1.48 -22.42
N ALA A 124 13.50 -1.21 -22.86
CA ALA A 124 12.53 -2.23 -23.20
C ALA A 124 13.14 -3.01 -24.36
N LEU A 125 13.96 -4.01 -24.02
CA LEU A 125 14.30 -5.06 -24.94
C LEU A 125 12.96 -5.69 -25.35
N PRO A 126 12.62 -5.74 -26.65
CA PRO A 126 11.37 -6.33 -27.10
C PRO A 126 11.29 -7.76 -26.55
N GLY A 127 10.29 -8.04 -25.71
CA GLY A 127 10.04 -9.36 -25.14
C GLY A 127 10.19 -9.53 -23.62
N ARG A 128 10.66 -8.53 -22.84
CA ARG A 128 10.55 -8.63 -21.36
C ARG A 128 9.14 -8.29 -20.90
N ARG A 129 8.37 -9.30 -20.45
CA ARG A 129 7.12 -9.09 -19.70
C ARG A 129 7.42 -8.22 -18.48
N TYR A 130 6.74 -7.07 -18.36
CA TYR A 130 6.80 -6.24 -17.16
C TYR A 130 6.27 -7.01 -15.94
N VAL A 131 6.93 -6.84 -14.81
CA VAL A 131 6.66 -7.58 -13.60
C VAL A 131 6.50 -6.58 -12.44
N PRO A 132 5.26 -6.34 -11.95
CA PRO A 132 5.01 -5.39 -10.86
C PRO A 132 5.91 -5.62 -9.65
N GLY A 133 6.52 -4.57 -9.10
CA GLY A 133 7.44 -4.63 -7.97
C GLY A 133 7.06 -3.66 -6.86
N THR A 134 5.87 -3.85 -6.30
CA THR A 134 5.28 -2.98 -5.27
C THR A 134 4.40 -3.81 -4.33
N ILE A 135 4.62 -3.69 -3.02
CA ILE A 135 3.70 -4.14 -1.98
C ILE A 135 3.27 -2.91 -1.17
N ASN A 136 2.00 -2.53 -1.28
CA ASN A 136 1.45 -1.41 -0.53
C ASN A 136 0.52 -1.94 0.58
N ILE A 137 0.68 -1.41 1.79
CA ILE A 137 -0.07 -1.83 2.98
C ILE A 137 -0.81 -0.61 3.55
N LEU A 138 -2.11 -0.74 3.75
CA LEU A 138 -2.91 0.09 4.64
C LEU A 138 -3.31 -0.75 5.85
N ALA A 139 -2.94 -0.35 7.06
CA ALA A 139 -3.45 -0.97 8.28
C ALA A 139 -4.22 0.04 9.13
N VAL A 140 -5.40 -0.35 9.59
CA VAL A 140 -6.30 0.49 10.38
C VAL A 140 -6.39 -0.08 11.79
N VAL A 141 -5.95 0.69 12.76
CA VAL A 141 -5.97 0.36 14.18
C VAL A 141 -7.04 1.24 14.86
N PRO A 142 -8.09 0.66 15.46
CA PRO A 142 -9.25 1.41 15.95
C PRO A 142 -9.01 2.03 17.32
N ALA A 143 -7.78 2.47 17.60
CA ALA A 143 -7.38 3.02 18.89
C ALA A 143 -6.40 4.16 18.74
N PRO A 144 -6.31 5.06 19.74
CA PRO A 144 -5.34 6.14 19.74
C PRO A 144 -3.99 5.64 20.21
N VAL A 145 -2.97 5.90 19.39
CA VAL A 145 -1.58 5.54 19.66
C VAL A 145 -0.73 6.81 19.54
N GLY A 146 0.18 7.01 20.50
CA GLY A 146 1.09 8.16 20.51
C GLY A 146 2.11 8.06 19.37
N ASP A 147 2.77 9.18 19.06
CA ASP A 147 3.63 9.29 17.87
C ASP A 147 4.74 8.22 17.82
N ALA A 148 5.41 7.96 18.95
CA ALA A 148 6.42 6.92 19.05
C ALA A 148 5.83 5.51 18.82
N GLY A 149 4.67 5.23 19.41
CA GLY A 149 3.96 3.97 19.21
C GLY A 149 3.51 3.80 17.76
N LEU A 150 3.07 4.88 17.10
CA LEU A 150 2.63 4.86 15.71
C LEU A 150 3.80 4.57 14.75
N VAL A 151 4.97 5.20 14.97
CA VAL A 151 6.21 4.86 14.24
C VAL A 151 6.60 3.39 14.48
N ASN A 152 6.45 2.91 15.72
CA ASN A 152 6.74 1.52 16.04
C ASN A 152 5.78 0.54 15.34
N LEU A 153 4.48 0.88 15.19
CA LEU A 153 3.53 0.08 14.41
C LEU A 153 3.95 -0.06 12.95
N LEU A 154 4.49 1.00 12.33
CA LEU A 154 5.01 0.93 10.96
C LEU A 154 6.18 -0.04 10.84
N ALA A 155 7.09 -0.03 11.82
CA ALA A 155 8.19 -1.00 11.88
C ALA A 155 7.64 -2.44 12.03
N THR A 156 6.68 -2.65 12.92
CA THR A 156 6.04 -3.96 13.13
C THR A 156 5.26 -4.45 11.91
N ALA A 157 4.58 -3.58 11.17
CA ALA A 157 4.00 -3.94 9.87
C ALA A 157 5.06 -4.40 8.87
N THR A 158 6.22 -3.73 8.87
CA THR A 158 7.34 -4.09 7.99
C THR A 158 7.91 -5.45 8.37
N GLU A 159 8.14 -5.73 9.66
CA GLU A 159 8.58 -7.04 10.15
C GLU A 159 7.59 -8.16 9.78
N ALA A 160 6.28 -7.92 9.97
CA ALA A 160 5.23 -8.87 9.62
C ALA A 160 5.17 -9.15 8.11
N LYS A 161 5.37 -8.12 7.28
CA LYS A 161 5.49 -8.28 5.81
C LYS A 161 6.68 -9.16 5.45
N VAL A 162 7.85 -8.93 6.03
CA VAL A 162 9.04 -9.77 5.78
C VAL A 162 8.76 -11.22 6.18
N GLN A 163 8.18 -11.45 7.36
CA GLN A 163 7.82 -12.78 7.81
C GLN A 163 6.86 -13.47 6.83
N ALA A 164 5.81 -12.79 6.37
CA ALA A 164 4.86 -13.34 5.40
C ALA A 164 5.51 -13.68 4.06
N LEU A 165 6.45 -12.86 3.58
CA LEU A 165 7.19 -13.13 2.34
C LEU A 165 8.07 -14.38 2.47
N LEU A 166 8.78 -14.52 3.60
CA LEU A 166 9.58 -15.71 3.90
C LEU A 166 8.71 -16.97 4.00
N ASP A 167 7.57 -16.89 4.69
CA ASP A 167 6.61 -17.99 4.81
C ASP A 167 6.00 -18.36 3.45
N ALA A 168 5.82 -17.38 2.56
CA ALA A 168 5.43 -17.59 1.16
C ALA A 168 6.59 -18.11 0.28
N GLY A 169 7.77 -18.40 0.83
CA GLY A 169 8.92 -18.95 0.11
C GLY A 169 9.70 -17.93 -0.73
N TYR A 170 9.53 -16.63 -0.49
CA TYR A 170 10.37 -15.59 -1.09
C TYR A 170 11.56 -15.27 -0.19
N ASP A 171 12.75 -15.20 -0.77
CA ASP A 171 13.97 -14.78 -0.08
C ASP A 171 14.16 -13.25 -0.23
N CYS A 172 13.30 -12.46 0.42
CA CYS A 172 13.37 -11.00 0.35
C CYS A 172 12.71 -10.31 1.55
N SER A 173 13.01 -9.01 1.70
CA SER A 173 12.32 -8.15 2.68
C SER A 173 11.18 -7.33 2.07
N GLY A 174 10.96 -7.45 0.76
CA GLY A 174 9.99 -6.65 0.03
C GLY A 174 10.39 -6.41 -1.43
N THR A 175 9.94 -5.29 -1.97
CA THR A 175 10.23 -4.82 -3.33
C THR A 175 10.75 -3.37 -3.33
N PRO A 176 11.31 -2.86 -4.44
CA PRO A 176 11.97 -1.55 -4.47
C PRO A 176 11.08 -0.35 -4.12
N SER A 177 9.77 -0.48 -4.28
CA SER A 177 8.81 0.63 -4.15
C SER A 177 7.65 0.32 -3.22
N ASP A 178 7.88 -0.51 -2.20
CA ASP A 178 6.87 -0.77 -1.16
C ASP A 178 6.48 0.52 -0.43
N ALA A 179 5.21 0.61 -0.04
CA ALA A 179 4.71 1.70 0.80
C ALA A 179 3.79 1.19 1.92
N VAL A 180 3.88 1.81 3.10
CA VAL A 180 3.09 1.44 4.28
C VAL A 180 2.39 2.67 4.83
N CYS A 181 1.09 2.55 5.10
CA CYS A 181 0.28 3.54 5.77
C CYS A 181 -0.41 2.88 6.97
N ILE A 182 -0.19 3.39 8.18
CA ILE A 182 -0.87 2.93 9.39
C ILE A 182 -1.77 4.06 9.89
N ALA A 183 -3.05 3.78 10.06
CA ALA A 183 -4.04 4.71 10.59
C ALA A 183 -4.46 4.34 12.02
N VAL A 184 -4.48 5.33 12.89
CA VAL A 184 -4.93 5.24 14.29
C VAL A 184 -5.94 6.34 14.58
N ARG A 185 -6.77 6.16 15.61
CA ARG A 185 -7.69 7.21 16.04
C ARG A 185 -6.93 8.41 16.61
N THR A 186 -7.39 9.62 16.30
CA THR A 186 -6.92 10.81 17.01
C THR A 186 -7.29 10.68 18.49
N PRO A 187 -6.35 10.88 19.44
CA PRO A 187 -6.68 10.85 20.86
C PRO A 187 -7.73 11.90 21.20
N ALA A 188 -8.84 11.48 21.82
CA ALA A 188 -9.84 12.41 22.35
C ALA A 188 -9.26 13.18 23.56
N PRO A 189 -9.74 14.40 23.84
CA PRO A 189 -9.33 15.14 25.03
C PRO A 189 -9.51 14.30 26.31
N GLY A 190 -8.46 14.23 27.13
CA GLY A 190 -8.47 13.48 28.39
C GLY A 190 -8.22 11.97 28.27
N LEU A 191 -8.05 11.45 27.05
CA LEU A 191 -7.74 10.04 26.83
C LEU A 191 -6.24 9.84 26.58
N THR A 192 -5.63 8.94 27.36
CA THR A 192 -4.20 8.61 27.20
C THR A 192 -4.02 7.64 26.04
N PRO A 193 -3.26 8.00 25.00
CA PRO A 193 -3.00 7.09 23.90
C PRO A 193 -2.05 5.97 24.31
N ASP A 194 -2.15 4.82 23.64
CA ASP A 194 -1.19 3.73 23.78
C ASP A 194 0.22 4.20 23.36
N LEU A 195 1.22 3.81 24.13
CA LEU A 195 2.61 4.26 23.93
C LEU A 195 3.42 3.33 23.03
N PHE A 196 2.99 2.07 22.87
CA PHE A 196 3.79 1.01 22.27
C PHE A 196 3.14 0.43 21.02
N GLY A 197 3.91 0.30 19.95
CA GLY A 197 3.48 -0.29 18.67
C GLY A 197 4.18 -1.61 18.31
N GLY A 198 5.05 -2.12 19.18
CA GLY A 198 5.84 -3.31 18.90
C GLY A 198 5.02 -4.61 18.88
N PRO A 199 5.57 -5.73 18.38
CA PRO A 199 4.84 -6.98 18.16
C PRO A 199 4.32 -7.66 19.44
N ARG A 200 4.66 -7.13 20.62
CA ARG A 200 4.18 -7.59 21.93
C ARG A 200 3.24 -6.60 22.62
N SER A 201 3.02 -5.41 22.06
CA SER A 201 1.97 -4.52 22.53
C SER A 201 0.60 -5.00 22.05
N THR A 202 -0.46 -4.54 22.71
CA THR A 202 -1.85 -4.90 22.37
C THR A 202 -2.14 -4.68 20.88
N TRP A 203 -1.86 -3.48 20.37
CA TRP A 203 -2.15 -3.13 18.98
C TRP A 203 -1.10 -3.64 18.00
N GLY A 204 0.18 -3.64 18.39
CA GLY A 204 1.25 -4.11 17.51
C GLY A 204 1.16 -5.60 17.22
N ALA A 205 0.78 -6.43 18.20
CA ALA A 205 0.58 -7.87 17.99
C ALA A 205 -0.59 -8.16 17.03
N ARG A 206 -1.70 -7.42 17.17
CA ARG A 206 -2.89 -7.55 16.30
C ARG A 206 -2.57 -7.12 14.87
N LEU A 207 -1.98 -5.94 14.74
CA LEU A 207 -1.51 -5.40 13.46
C LEU A 207 -0.51 -6.33 12.77
N ALA A 208 0.44 -6.90 13.49
CA ALA A 208 1.39 -7.85 12.93
C ALA A 208 0.68 -9.07 12.31
N ARG A 209 -0.31 -9.65 13.01
CA ARG A 209 -1.05 -10.82 12.51
C ARG A 209 -1.92 -10.47 11.30
N ALA A 210 -2.65 -9.35 11.35
CA ALA A 210 -3.46 -8.89 10.22
C ALA A 210 -2.59 -8.60 8.99
N VAL A 211 -1.47 -7.88 9.14
CA VAL A 211 -0.54 -7.59 8.05
C VAL A 211 0.09 -8.87 7.51
N HIS A 212 0.54 -9.78 8.37
CA HIS A 212 1.13 -11.05 7.95
C HIS A 212 0.15 -11.86 7.09
N ALA A 213 -1.08 -12.07 7.58
CA ALA A 213 -2.10 -12.83 6.88
C ALA A 213 -2.46 -12.21 5.52
N ALA A 214 -2.65 -10.89 5.46
CA ALA A 214 -2.97 -10.19 4.22
C ALA A 214 -1.81 -10.25 3.21
N VAL A 215 -0.56 -10.03 3.64
CA VAL A 215 0.62 -10.12 2.76
C VAL A 215 0.82 -11.54 2.25
N LEU A 216 0.66 -12.56 3.10
CA LEU A 216 0.79 -13.96 2.72
C LEU A 216 -0.24 -14.34 1.64
N ALA A 217 -1.51 -14.01 1.85
CA ALA A 217 -2.56 -14.22 0.86
C ALA A 217 -2.27 -13.48 -0.46
N GLY A 218 -1.81 -12.22 -0.38
CA GLY A 218 -1.43 -11.44 -1.54
C GLY A 218 -0.24 -12.03 -2.31
N ALA A 219 0.73 -12.62 -1.61
CA ALA A 219 1.89 -13.28 -2.23
C ALA A 219 1.48 -14.56 -2.98
N GLU A 220 0.57 -15.35 -2.41
CA GLU A 220 0.01 -16.54 -3.05
C GLU A 220 -0.83 -16.18 -4.29
N LEU A 221 -1.63 -15.12 -4.20
CA LEU A 221 -2.42 -14.61 -5.32
C LEU A 221 -1.53 -14.07 -6.45
N ASP A 222 -0.49 -13.30 -6.12
CA ASP A 222 0.49 -12.82 -7.10
C ASP A 222 1.22 -13.99 -7.80
N ARG A 223 1.58 -15.05 -7.06
CA ARG A 223 2.17 -16.27 -7.63
C ARG A 223 1.22 -16.93 -8.63
N THR A 224 -0.05 -17.08 -8.27
CA THR A 224 -1.08 -17.66 -9.14
C THR A 224 -1.26 -16.82 -10.41
N ARG A 225 -1.38 -15.50 -10.26
CA ARG A 225 -1.51 -14.54 -11.37
C ARG A 225 -0.33 -14.59 -12.33
N ARG A 226 0.89 -14.76 -11.84
CA ARG A 226 2.08 -14.90 -12.71
C ARG A 226 2.04 -16.17 -13.53
N ALA A 227 1.46 -17.24 -13.00
CA ALA A 227 1.28 -18.50 -13.71
C ALA A 227 0.15 -18.43 -14.76
N SER A 228 -0.97 -17.77 -14.44
CA SER A 228 -2.16 -17.71 -15.30
C SER A 228 -2.21 -16.51 -16.27
N GLY A 229 -1.38 -15.47 -16.05
CA GLY A 229 -1.44 -14.19 -16.74
C GLY A 229 -2.30 -13.14 -16.00
N PRO A 230 -2.09 -11.83 -16.28
CA PRO A 230 -2.86 -10.76 -15.65
C PRO A 230 -4.33 -10.82 -16.07
N ARG A 231 -5.23 -10.36 -15.20
CA ARG A 231 -6.62 -10.11 -15.61
C ARG A 231 -6.63 -8.97 -16.65
N PRO A 232 -7.49 -9.02 -17.67
CA PRO A 232 -7.66 -7.90 -18.58
C PRO A 232 -8.21 -6.69 -17.83
N ASP A 233 -7.61 -5.52 -18.04
CA ASP A 233 -8.21 -4.25 -17.62
C ASP A 233 -9.58 -4.10 -18.32
N HIS A 234 -10.60 -3.61 -17.61
CA HIS A 234 -11.90 -3.34 -18.20
C HIS A 234 -12.09 -1.84 -18.49
N ALA A 235 -12.78 -1.48 -19.56
CA ALA A 235 -12.89 -0.09 -20.00
C ALA A 235 -13.82 0.79 -19.13
N VAL A 236 -14.72 0.18 -18.35
CA VAL A 236 -15.75 0.86 -17.54
C VAL A 236 -15.82 0.19 -16.17
N PRO A 237 -16.00 0.94 -15.06
CA PRO A 237 -16.23 0.35 -13.75
C PRO A 237 -17.39 -0.65 -13.79
N GLY A 238 -17.15 -1.87 -13.32
CA GLY A 238 -18.17 -2.90 -13.14
C GLY A 238 -18.66 -2.95 -11.69
N PRO A 239 -19.74 -3.70 -11.41
CA PRO A 239 -20.25 -3.90 -10.04
C PRO A 239 -19.20 -4.44 -9.05
N ALA A 240 -18.18 -5.15 -9.54
CA ALA A 240 -17.08 -5.71 -8.75
C ALA A 240 -15.97 -4.69 -8.40
N CYS A 241 -15.97 -3.49 -9.00
CA CYS A 241 -15.01 -2.41 -8.69
C CYS A 241 -15.37 -1.67 -7.40
N CYS A 242 -16.62 -1.79 -6.96
CA CYS A 242 -17.07 -1.24 -5.70
C CYS A 242 -16.81 -2.29 -4.61
N LEU A 243 -15.62 -2.24 -3.99
CA LEU A 243 -15.48 -2.79 -2.65
C LEU A 243 -16.30 -1.90 -1.71
N GLY A 244 -17.22 -2.50 -0.95
CA GLY A 244 -17.89 -1.79 0.15
C GLY A 244 -16.85 -1.14 1.06
N ASP A 245 -17.23 -0.06 1.77
CA ASP A 245 -16.31 0.61 2.68
C ASP A 245 -15.59 -0.41 3.57
N LEU A 246 -14.26 -0.29 3.68
CA LEU A 246 -13.38 -1.19 4.43
C LEU A 246 -13.79 -1.39 5.91
N LEU A 247 -14.74 -0.58 6.40
CA LEU A 247 -15.28 -0.61 7.76
C LEU A 247 -16.71 -1.16 7.85
N LEU A 248 -17.41 -1.42 6.73
CA LEU A 248 -18.81 -1.90 6.74
C LEU A 248 -18.94 -3.41 6.89
N GLY A 249 -17.84 -4.17 6.86
CA GLY A 249 -17.84 -5.60 7.22
C GLY A 249 -18.19 -5.87 8.70
N ALA A 250 -18.24 -4.83 9.55
CA ALA A 250 -18.40 -4.95 11.01
C ALA A 250 -19.83 -4.73 11.53
N THR A 251 -20.84 -4.52 10.68
CA THR A 251 -22.22 -4.27 11.15
C THR A 251 -23.30 -5.01 10.36
N GLU A 252 -23.22 -6.34 10.22
CA GLU A 252 -24.43 -7.17 10.09
C GLU A 252 -24.26 -8.49 10.85
N SER A 253 -24.61 -8.46 12.13
CA SER A 253 -25.05 -9.62 12.89
C SER A 253 -25.97 -9.09 14.00
N THR A 254 -27.23 -8.88 13.63
CA THR A 254 -28.36 -8.92 14.58
C THR A 254 -28.95 -10.32 14.58
#